data_AF-A0A829CZE7-F1
#
_entry.id   AF-A0A829CZE7-F1
#
_cell.length_a   1.000
_cell.length_b   1.000
_cell.length_c   1.000
_cell.angle_alpha   90.00
_cell.angle_beta   90.00
_cell.angle_gamma   90.00
#
_symmetry.space_group_name_H-M   'P 1'
#
loop_
_entity.id
_entity.type
_entity.pdbx_description
1 polymer ?
#
loop_
_entity_poly.entity_id
_entity_poly.type
_entity_poly.pdbx_seq_one_letter_code
_entity_poly.pdbx_strand_id
1 'polypeptide(L)'
;MKQFLSRITDSILLNPIRSCSILFVLLLLSFWQASKLTVNSNNLDLLPKNNPSVVKTQKVIEMIGGNGFYILSIKFKDEKGMTDHLVKAFVARKKGQPEIAEKELKEA
;
A
#
# COMPACT_ATOMS: atom_id res chain seq x y z
N MET A 1 -37.14 22.35 -18.14
CA MET A 1 -36.06 22.69 -17.19
C MET A 1 -36.49 23.68 -16.10
N LYS A 2 -36.99 24.89 -16.42
CA LYS A 2 -37.39 25.89 -15.40
C LYS A 2 -38.45 25.40 -14.39
N GLN A 3 -39.49 24.71 -14.85
CA GLN A 3 -40.53 24.14 -13.98
C GLN A 3 -40.02 23.04 -13.04
N PHE A 4 -38.98 22.30 -13.44
CA PHE A 4 -38.43 21.22 -12.63
C PHE A 4 -37.56 21.78 -11.50
N LEU A 5 -36.73 22.77 -11.82
CA LEU A 5 -35.94 23.51 -10.83
C LEU A 5 -36.83 24.24 -9.82
N SER A 6 -37.89 24.93 -10.26
CA SER A 6 -38.82 25.60 -9.34
C SER A 6 -39.46 24.60 -8.38
N ARG A 7 -39.95 23.45 -8.86
CA ARG A 7 -40.56 22.43 -7.99
C ARG A 7 -39.60 21.87 -6.94
N ILE A 8 -38.32 21.71 -7.28
CA ILE A 8 -37.30 21.27 -6.32
C ILE A 8 -37.04 22.38 -5.29
N THR A 9 -36.90 23.63 -5.71
CA THR A 9 -36.70 24.77 -4.81
C THR A 9 -37.90 24.97 -3.88
N ASP A 10 -39.12 24.91 -4.41
CA ASP A 10 -40.35 25.02 -3.64
C ASP A 10 -40.47 23.86 -2.64
N SER A 11 -40.12 22.64 -3.04
CA SER A 11 -40.11 21.49 -2.13
C SER A 11 -39.06 21.61 -1.01
N ILE A 12 -37.92 22.24 -1.29
CA ILE A 12 -36.87 22.49 -0.30
C ILE A 12 -37.33 23.54 0.72
N LEU A 13 -37.95 24.62 0.24
CA LEU A 13 -38.41 25.74 1.06
C LEU A 13 -39.66 25.40 1.89
N LEU A 14 -40.60 24.62 1.34
CA LEU A 14 -41.87 24.31 2.01
C LEU A 14 -41.73 23.23 3.08
N ASN A 15 -40.71 22.36 3.00
CA ASN A 15 -40.51 21.26 3.93
C ASN A 15 -39.02 21.09 4.31
N PRO A 16 -38.48 21.98 5.18
CA PRO A 16 -37.06 21.98 5.51
C PRO A 16 -36.61 20.70 6.22
N ILE A 17 -37.46 20.11 7.08
CA ILE A 17 -37.16 18.88 7.81
C ILE A 17 -36.98 17.69 6.86
N ARG A 18 -37.85 17.55 5.86
CA ARG A 18 -37.74 16.46 4.86
C ARG A 18 -36.47 16.61 4.03
N SER A 19 -36.16 17.83 3.61
CA SER A 19 -34.96 18.14 2.83
C SER A 19 -33.67 17.86 3.60
N CYS A 20 -33.60 18.28 4.87
CA CYS A 20 -32.46 17.97 5.75
C CYS A 20 -32.31 16.46 5.97
N SER A 21 -33.41 15.72 6.16
CA SER A 21 -33.36 14.26 6.32
C SER A 21 -32.79 13.56 5.08
N ILE A 22 -33.21 13.98 3.88
CA ILE A 22 -32.69 13.44 2.62
C ILE A 22 -31.19 13.73 2.47
N LEU A 23 -30.77 14.95 2.76
CA LEU A 23 -29.35 15.32 2.75
C LEU A 23 -28.54 14.52 3.76
N PHE A 24 -29.10 14.27 4.95
CA PHE A 24 -28.45 13.46 5.96
C PHE A 24 -28.27 12.00 5.51
N VAL A 25 -29.27 11.41 4.86
CA VAL A 25 -29.16 10.07 4.27
C VAL A 25 -28.09 10.03 3.18
N LEU A 26 -28.04 11.03 2.29
CA LEU A 26 -27.00 11.15 1.26
C LEU A 26 -25.59 11.28 1.87
N LEU A 27 -25.48 12.01 2.99
CA LEU A 27 -24.23 12.16 3.72
C LEU A 27 -23.78 10.82 4.31
N LEU A 28 -24.68 10.07 4.95
CA LEU A 28 -24.37 8.74 5.48
C LEU A 28 -23.95 7.76 4.38
N LEU A 29 -24.63 7.78 3.22
CA LEU A 29 -24.26 6.97 2.06
C LEU A 29 -22.88 7.33 1.51
N SER A 30 -22.58 8.63 1.45
CA SER A 30 -21.27 9.13 1.02
C SER A 30 -20.17 8.70 1.98
N PHE A 31 -20.43 8.77 3.29
CA PHE A 31 -19.51 8.32 4.31
C PHE A 31 -19.27 6.80 4.23
N TRP A 32 -20.33 6.02 4.01
CA TRP A 32 -20.23 4.58 3.81
C TRP A 32 -19.39 4.21 2.57
N GLN A 33 -19.59 4.94 1.46
CA GLN A 33 -18.77 4.79 0.26
C GLN A 33 -17.30 5.15 0.51
N ALA A 34 -17.05 6.26 1.21
CA ALA A 34 -15.70 6.70 1.56
C ALA A 34 -14.98 5.70 2.48
N SER A 35 -15.71 5.04 3.38
CA SER A 35 -15.16 4.00 4.26
C SER A 35 -14.60 2.79 3.50
N LYS A 36 -15.12 2.51 2.29
CA LYS A 36 -14.63 1.44 1.41
C LYS A 36 -13.48 1.87 0.51
N LEU A 37 -12.98 3.10 0.65
CA LEU A 37 -11.88 3.59 -0.15
C LEU A 37 -10.61 2.81 0.18
N THR A 38 -10.19 1.95 -0.74
CA THR A 38 -8.93 1.23 -0.65
C THR A 38 -7.86 1.96 -1.47
N VAL A 39 -6.69 2.14 -0.88
CA VAL A 39 -5.54 2.68 -1.60
C VAL A 39 -4.86 1.52 -2.32
N ASN A 40 -4.94 1.49 -3.65
CA ASN A 40 -4.17 0.54 -4.45
C ASN A 40 -2.75 1.08 -4.68
N SER A 41 -1.76 0.46 -4.03
CA SER A 41 -0.34 0.80 -4.18
C SER A 41 0.35 0.02 -5.31
N ASN A 42 -0.40 -0.76 -6.09
CA ASN A 42 0.16 -1.52 -7.20
C ASN A 42 0.41 -0.62 -8.42
N ASN A 43 1.67 -0.27 -8.65
CA ASN A 43 2.06 0.59 -9.77
C ASN A 43 1.77 -0.04 -11.14
N LEU A 44 1.67 -1.38 -11.24
CA LEU A 44 1.34 -2.05 -12.50
C LEU A 44 -0.12 -1.80 -12.92
N ASP A 45 -1.02 -1.55 -11.98
CA ASP A 45 -2.43 -1.26 -12.28
C ASP A 45 -2.65 0.16 -12.81
N LEU A 46 -1.64 1.04 -12.68
CA LEU A 46 -1.64 2.38 -13.27
C LEU A 46 -1.32 2.35 -14.78
N LEU A 47 -0.78 1.25 -15.27
CA LEU A 47 -0.38 1.09 -16.67
C LEU A 47 -1.49 0.44 -17.50
N PRO A 48 -1.53 0.69 -18.82
CA PRO A 48 -2.51 0.06 -19.70
C PRO A 48 -2.37 -1.46 -19.67
N LYS A 49 -3.44 -2.17 -19.30
CA LYS A 49 -3.46 -3.65 -19.17
C LYS A 49 -3.11 -4.39 -20.45
N ASN A 50 -3.30 -3.76 -21.61
CA ASN A 50 -2.98 -4.30 -22.93
C ASN A 50 -1.51 -4.13 -23.33
N ASN A 51 -0.68 -3.47 -22.52
CA ASN A 51 0.74 -3.33 -22.82
C ASN A 51 1.46 -4.68 -22.62
N PRO A 52 2.22 -5.18 -23.61
CA PRO A 52 2.92 -6.46 -23.52
C PRO A 52 3.89 -6.55 -22.33
N SER A 53 4.44 -5.43 -21.87
CA SER A 53 5.32 -5.37 -20.70
C SER A 53 4.57 -5.59 -19.38
N VAL A 54 3.35 -5.07 -19.26
CA VAL A 54 2.50 -5.26 -18.07
C VAL A 54 2.07 -6.72 -17.97
N VAL A 55 1.62 -7.31 -19.08
CA VAL A 55 1.19 -8.72 -19.15
C VAL A 55 2.33 -9.68 -18.77
N LYS A 56 3.54 -9.46 -19.31
CA LYS A 56 4.72 -10.28 -18.97
C LYS A 56 5.09 -10.15 -17.50
N THR A 57 5.07 -8.94 -16.96
CA THR A 57 5.42 -8.68 -15.56
C THR A 57 4.41 -9.33 -14.61
N GLN A 58 3.11 -9.21 -14.91
CA GLN A 58 2.05 -9.85 -14.14
C GLN A 58 2.17 -11.38 -14.15
N LYS A 59 2.49 -11.97 -15.30
CA LYS A 59 2.75 -13.42 -15.42
C LYS A 59 3.95 -13.87 -14.59
N VAL A 60 5.02 -13.07 -14.53
CA VAL A 60 6.19 -13.36 -13.67
C VAL A 60 5.82 -13.28 -12.19
N ILE A 61 5.04 -12.27 -11.79
CA ILE A 61 4.54 -12.14 -10.41
C ILE A 61 3.68 -13.34 -10.02
N GLU A 62 2.80 -13.80 -10.91
CA GLU A 62 1.97 -14.99 -10.71
C GLU A 62 2.80 -16.28 -10.59
N MET A 63 3.81 -16.47 -11.47
CA MET A 63 4.70 -17.63 -11.42
C MET A 63 5.55 -17.69 -10.13
N ILE A 64 5.91 -16.54 -9.55
CA ILE A 64 6.68 -16.44 -8.31
C ILE A 64 5.75 -16.51 -7.07
N GLY A 65 4.44 -16.55 -7.25
CA GLY A 65 3.45 -16.67 -6.17
C GLY A 65 3.23 -15.39 -5.36
N GLY A 66 3.48 -14.21 -5.95
CA GLY A 66 3.21 -12.92 -5.29
C GLY A 66 4.15 -12.58 -4.14
N ASN A 67 5.35 -13.18 -4.10
CA ASN A 67 6.28 -13.00 -2.99
C ASN A 67 6.92 -11.59 -3.01
N GLY A 68 6.55 -10.74 -2.06
CA GLY A 68 7.17 -9.43 -1.84
C GLY A 68 8.39 -9.57 -0.92
N PHE A 69 9.57 -9.20 -1.40
CA PHE A 69 10.79 -9.24 -0.58
C PHE A 69 10.92 -7.94 0.22
N TYR A 70 10.89 -8.03 1.55
CA TYR A 70 11.30 -6.93 2.41
C TYR A 70 12.84 -6.90 2.47
N ILE A 71 13.43 -5.90 1.83
CA ILE A 71 14.88 -5.67 1.87
C ILE A 71 15.18 -4.71 3.02
N LEU A 72 15.76 -5.24 4.10
CA LEU A 72 16.26 -4.45 5.21
C LEU A 72 17.72 -4.05 4.92
N SER A 73 17.96 -2.76 4.68
CA SER A 73 19.31 -2.21 4.51
C SER A 73 19.76 -1.54 5.81
N ILE A 74 20.65 -2.18 6.56
CA ILE A 74 21.22 -1.63 7.79
C ILE A 74 22.56 -0.95 7.45
N LYS A 75 22.67 0.34 7.76
CA LYS A 75 23.92 1.10 7.62
C LYS A 75 24.41 1.52 9.00
N PHE A 76 25.55 0.98 9.44
CA PHE A 76 26.20 1.37 10.69
C PHE A 76 27.12 2.58 10.45
N LYS A 77 27.16 3.51 11.41
CA LYS A 77 28.11 4.62 11.40
C LYS A 77 29.43 4.08 11.91
N ASP A 78 30.34 3.80 10.99
CA ASP A 78 31.54 3.05 11.27
C ASP A 78 32.58 3.92 11.98
N GLU A 79 32.81 3.67 13.26
CA GLU A 79 33.97 4.21 13.99
C GLU A 79 35.04 3.11 14.22
N LYS A 80 34.75 1.82 13.93
CA LYS A 80 35.62 0.68 14.31
C LYS A 80 35.70 -0.54 13.35
N GLY A 81 35.10 -0.52 12.16
CA GLY A 81 35.12 -1.64 11.19
C GLY A 81 34.04 -2.71 11.43
N MET A 82 32.98 -2.37 12.18
CA MET A 82 31.94 -3.30 12.64
C MET A 82 31.08 -3.85 11.49
N THR A 83 31.00 -3.12 10.38
CA THR A 83 30.24 -3.51 9.20
C THR A 83 30.78 -4.79 8.56
N ASP A 84 32.11 -4.96 8.49
CA ASP A 84 32.74 -6.09 7.80
C ASP A 84 32.59 -7.40 8.58
N HIS A 85 32.69 -7.35 9.91
CA HIS A 85 32.49 -8.51 10.78
C HIS A 85 31.04 -9.01 10.73
N LEU A 86 30.06 -8.10 10.74
CA LEU A 86 28.65 -8.46 10.62
C LEU A 86 28.32 -9.04 9.23
N VAL A 87 28.84 -8.47 8.15
CA VAL A 87 28.65 -9.03 6.79
C VAL A 87 29.21 -10.45 6.70
N LYS A 88 30.41 -10.69 7.25
CA LYS A 88 31.01 -12.04 7.30
C LYS A 88 30.16 -13.00 8.14
N ALA A 89 29.66 -12.57 9.29
CA ALA A 89 28.79 -13.38 10.15
C ALA A 89 27.47 -13.77 9.46
N PHE A 90 26.82 -12.85 8.75
CA PHE A 90 25.59 -13.15 8.00
C PHE A 90 25.84 -14.10 6.82
N VAL A 91 26.97 -13.95 6.12
CA VAL A 91 27.38 -14.86 5.04
C VAL A 91 27.70 -16.26 5.58
N ALA A 92 28.40 -16.36 6.72
CA ALA A 92 28.72 -17.63 7.38
C ALA A 92 27.45 -18.35 7.86
N ARG A 93 26.48 -17.60 8.42
CA ARG A 93 25.17 -18.13 8.84
C ARG A 93 24.35 -18.62 7.65
N LYS A 94 24.37 -17.90 6.51
CA LYS A 94 23.73 -18.34 5.26
C LYS A 94 24.36 -19.61 4.68
N LYS A 95 25.66 -19.82 4.90
CA LYS A 95 26.42 -21.01 4.48
C LYS A 95 26.34 -22.19 5.47
N GLY A 96 25.64 -22.03 6.60
CA GLY A 96 25.46 -23.10 7.60
C GLY A 96 26.69 -23.33 8.49
N GLN A 97 27.55 -22.33 8.70
CA GLN A 97 28.73 -22.40 9.57
C GLN A 97 28.51 -21.57 10.85
N PRO A 98 27.84 -22.14 11.89
CA PRO A 98 27.43 -21.39 13.08
C PRO A 98 28.61 -20.92 13.94
N GLU A 99 29.70 -21.68 14.00
CA GLU A 99 30.87 -21.38 14.83
C GLU A 99 31.61 -20.10 14.39
N ILE A 100 31.69 -19.88 13.08
CA ILE A 100 32.33 -18.69 12.49
C ILE A 100 31.43 -17.47 12.65
N ALA A 101 30.11 -17.66 12.55
CA ALA A 101 29.14 -16.59 12.77
C ALA A 101 29.16 -16.09 14.23
N GLU A 102 29.25 -16.99 15.22
CA GLU A 102 29.34 -16.61 16.64
C GLU A 102 30.65 -15.91 17.00
N LYS A 103 31.76 -16.31 16.37
CA LYS A 103 33.06 -15.69 16.62
C LYS A 103 33.10 -14.25 16.07
N GLU A 104 32.68 -14.05 14.83
CA GLU A 104 32.64 -12.73 14.19
C GLU A 104 31.59 -11.80 14.83
N LEU A 105 30.51 -12.35 15.41
CA LEU A 105 29.53 -11.57 16.19
C LEU A 105 30.03 -11.12 17.57
N LYS A 106 31.02 -11.82 18.15
CA LYS A 106 31.63 -11.44 19.43
C LYS A 106 32.76 -10.42 19.26
N GLU A 107 33.35 -10.35 18.06
CA GLU A 107 34.42 -9.41 17.71
C GLU A 107 33.89 -8.09 17.11
N ALA A 108 32.63 -8.06 16.68
CA ALA A 108 31.89 -6.86 16.26
C ALA A 108 31.41 -6.02 17.46
#